data_AF-A0A2D4TKY0-F1
#
_entry.id   AF-A0A2D4TKY0-F1
#
_cell.length_a   1.000
_cell.length_b   1.000
_cell.length_c   1.000
_cell.angle_alpha   90.00
_cell.angle_beta   90.00
_cell.angle_gamma   90.00
#
_symmetry.space_group_name_H-M   'P 1'
#
loop_
_entity.id
_entity.type
_entity.pdbx_description
1 polymer ?
#
loop_
_entity_poly.entity_id
_entity_poly.type
_entity_poly.pdbx_seq_one_letter_code
_entity_poly.pdbx_strand_id
1 'polypeptide(L)'
;MNKFSESHDSEDFDEGTFQKSKQSERRQAYFFLILGGLVFLDSGSPIPIPLTGLPSVLLGLAIMAYGWSQWRSYQRLPLHEAIQLGRVQGGRLSRTDLFLKLRLSAEKTDELLDLLIQKGFLERIDEDLPPENEPVYRLLS
;
A
#
# COMPACT_ATOMS: atom_id res chain seq x y z
N MET A 1 -37.99 -10.76 -26.25
CA MET A 1 -36.51 -10.81 -26.32
C MET A 1 -35.95 -9.66 -25.50
N ASN A 2 -35.76 -9.86 -24.19
CA ASN A 2 -35.05 -8.90 -23.35
C ASN A 2 -33.60 -9.37 -23.25
N LYS A 3 -32.70 -8.57 -23.83
CA LYS A 3 -31.26 -8.70 -23.62
C LYS A 3 -30.99 -8.27 -22.17
N PHE A 4 -30.85 -9.24 -21.28
CA PHE A 4 -30.13 -9.02 -20.03
C PHE A 4 -28.68 -8.72 -20.44
N SER A 5 -28.30 -7.46 -20.27
CA SER A 5 -26.90 -7.06 -20.32
C SER A 5 -26.28 -7.63 -19.04
N GLU A 6 -25.63 -8.79 -19.15
CA GLU A 6 -24.68 -9.25 -18.13
C GLU A 6 -23.55 -8.22 -18.09
N SER A 7 -23.63 -7.28 -17.15
CA SER A 7 -22.43 -6.62 -16.65
C SER A 7 -21.66 -7.66 -15.87
N HIS A 8 -20.79 -8.40 -16.56
CA HIS A 8 -19.60 -8.93 -15.91
C HIS A 8 -18.81 -7.72 -15.43
N ASP A 9 -19.11 -7.25 -14.22
CA ASP A 9 -18.17 -6.47 -13.42
C ASP A 9 -17.02 -7.43 -13.12
N SER A 10 -16.11 -7.60 -14.08
CA SER A 10 -14.77 -8.06 -13.78
C SER A 10 -14.21 -7.02 -12.80
N GLU A 11 -13.94 -7.46 -11.56
CA GLU A 11 -13.11 -6.73 -10.60
C GLU A 11 -11.70 -6.59 -11.19
N ASP A 12 -11.57 -5.78 -12.25
CA ASP A 12 -10.31 -5.43 -12.85
C ASP A 12 -9.54 -4.60 -11.83
N PHE A 13 -8.30 -5.01 -11.58
CA PHE A 13 -7.38 -4.26 -10.73
C PHE A 13 -7.17 -2.86 -11.31
N ASP A 14 -7.81 -1.85 -10.73
CA ASP A 14 -7.61 -0.45 -11.10
C ASP A 14 -6.30 0.08 -10.50
N GLU A 15 -5.22 -0.18 -11.25
CA GLU A 15 -3.87 0.30 -10.94
C GLU A 15 -3.83 1.81 -10.70
N GLY A 16 -4.62 2.59 -11.43
CA GLY A 16 -4.65 4.05 -11.32
C GLY A 16 -5.25 4.52 -10.00
N THR A 17 -6.34 3.90 -9.56
CA THR A 17 -6.99 4.20 -8.28
C THR A 17 -6.12 3.75 -7.10
N PHE A 18 -5.50 2.57 -7.18
CA PHE A 18 -4.55 2.09 -6.16
C PHE A 18 -3.33 3.01 -6.01
N GLN A 19 -2.73 3.45 -7.13
CA GLN A 19 -1.58 4.35 -7.07
C GLN A 19 -1.95 5.73 -6.49
N LYS A 20 -3.13 6.26 -6.84
CA LYS A 20 -3.64 7.52 -6.29
C LYS A 20 -3.89 7.43 -4.78
N SER A 21 -4.49 6.34 -4.31
CA SER A 21 -4.75 6.15 -2.88
C SER A 21 -3.42 6.09 -2.10
N LYS A 22 -2.46 5.27 -2.54
CA LYS A 22 -1.13 5.16 -1.90
C LYS A 22 -0.34 6.47 -1.92
N GLN A 23 -0.40 7.24 -3.01
CA GLN A 23 0.25 8.55 -3.07
C GLN A 23 -0.40 9.55 -2.11
N SER A 24 -1.73 9.52 -1.98
CA SER A 24 -2.47 10.38 -1.06
C SER A 24 -2.17 10.04 0.40
N GLU A 25 -2.11 8.75 0.76
CA GLU A 25 -1.74 8.25 2.09
C GLU A 25 -0.33 8.75 2.47
N ARG A 26 0.63 8.60 1.56
CA ARG A 26 2.00 9.07 1.79
C ARG A 26 2.06 10.58 2.02
N ARG A 27 1.37 11.37 1.19
CA ARG A 27 1.35 12.83 1.32
C ARG A 27 0.70 13.27 2.63
N GLN A 28 -0.42 12.66 3.00
CA GLN A 28 -1.10 12.96 4.27
C GLN A 28 -0.23 12.58 5.47
N ALA A 29 0.42 11.42 5.46
CA ALA A 29 1.31 11.01 6.54
C ALA A 29 2.43 12.03 6.80
N TYR A 30 3.13 12.47 5.74
CA TYR A 30 4.17 13.51 5.88
C TYR A 30 3.59 14.85 6.33
N PHE A 31 2.47 15.28 5.72
CA PHE A 31 1.84 16.55 6.06
C PHE A 31 1.45 16.61 7.54
N PHE A 32 0.77 15.59 8.05
CA PHE A 32 0.35 15.55 9.45
C PHE A 32 1.51 15.32 10.41
N LEU A 33 2.54 14.55 10.05
CA LEU A 33 3.75 14.45 10.89
C LEU A 33 4.46 15.81 11.02
N ILE A 34 4.64 16.52 9.91
CA ILE A 34 5.28 17.84 9.91
C ILE A 34 4.42 18.86 10.66
N LEU A 35 3.12 18.91 10.37
CA LEU A 35 2.19 19.82 11.02
C LEU A 35 2.10 19.56 12.53
N GLY A 36 2.00 18.29 12.93
CA GLY A 36 1.99 17.89 14.35
C GLY A 36 3.30 18.25 15.05
N GLY A 37 4.45 18.02 14.40
CA GLY A 37 5.75 18.43 14.91
C GLY A 37 5.88 19.94 15.07
N LEU A 38 5.40 20.73 14.11
CA LEU A 38 5.39 22.20 14.20
C LEU A 38 4.50 22.70 15.33
N VAL A 39 3.26 22.18 15.45
CA VAL A 39 2.34 22.55 16.54
C VAL A 39 2.92 22.18 17.91
N PHE A 40 3.58 21.03 18.01
CA PHE A 40 4.23 20.60 19.25
C PHE A 40 5.41 21.51 19.62
N LEU A 41 6.27 21.89 18.66
CA LEU A 41 7.38 22.81 18.90
C LEU A 41 6.90 24.24 19.21
N ASP A 42 5.81 24.69 18.58
CA ASP A 42 5.22 26.02 18.80
C ASP A 42 4.50 26.11 20.16
N SER A 43 4.24 24.99 20.85
CA SER A 43 3.69 24.99 22.22
C SER A 43 4.59 25.67 23.26
N GLY A 44 5.89 25.79 22.97
CA GLY A 44 6.87 26.51 23.80
C GLY A 44 7.18 27.95 23.34
N SER A 45 6.54 28.42 22.26
CA SER A 45 6.79 29.73 21.68
C SER A 45 5.99 30.83 22.42
N PRO A 46 6.58 32.01 22.69
CA PRO A 46 5.98 33.08 23.49
C PRO A 46 4.90 33.88 22.73
N ILE A 47 4.38 33.36 21.61
CA ILE A 47 3.38 34.01 20.76
C ILE A 47 1.98 33.69 21.34
N PRO A 48 1.11 34.68 21.62
CA PRO A 48 -0.16 34.48 22.32
C PRO A 48 -1.22 33.95 21.35
N ILE A 49 -1.08 32.69 20.95
CA ILE A 49 -2.08 31.96 20.17
C ILE A 49 -2.91 31.15 21.18
N PRO A 50 -4.26 31.11 21.10
CA PRO A 50 -5.12 30.39 22.06
C PRO A 50 -4.90 28.86 22.14
N LEU A 51 -3.91 28.35 21.41
CA LEU A 51 -3.46 26.97 21.44
C LEU A 51 -2.33 26.72 22.45
N THR A 52 -1.65 27.73 23.00
CA THR A 52 -0.52 27.54 23.94
C THR A 52 -0.89 26.76 25.21
N GLY A 53 0.00 25.86 25.66
CA GLY A 53 -0.20 25.03 26.87
C GLY A 53 -0.87 23.68 26.59
N LEU A 54 -1.56 23.10 27.58
CA LEU A 54 -2.21 21.77 27.50
C LEU A 54 -3.04 21.53 26.21
N PRO A 55 -3.80 22.50 25.67
CA PRO A 55 -4.56 22.33 24.43
C PRO A 55 -3.69 22.04 23.19
N SER A 56 -2.57 22.76 22.97
CA SER A 56 -1.64 22.48 21.86
C SER A 56 -0.98 21.12 21.98
N VAL A 57 -0.65 20.69 23.21
CA VAL A 57 -0.05 19.37 23.45
C VAL A 57 -1.04 18.27 23.04
N LEU A 58 -2.30 18.39 23.46
CA LEU A 58 -3.34 17.44 23.08
C LEU A 58 -3.60 17.43 21.57
N LEU A 59 -3.66 18.61 20.94
CA LEU A 59 -3.85 18.72 19.49
C LEU A 59 -2.66 18.16 18.70
N GLY A 60 -1.44 18.47 19.12
CA GLY A 60 -0.21 17.95 18.52
C GLY A 60 -0.13 16.43 18.62
N LEU A 61 -0.43 15.86 19.79
CA LEU A 61 -0.49 14.40 19.98
C LEU A 61 -1.58 13.75 19.11
N ALA A 62 -2.77 14.36 19.01
CA ALA A 62 -3.84 13.84 18.16
C ALA A 62 -3.43 13.80 16.67
N ILE A 63 -2.79 14.87 16.19
CA ILE A 63 -2.27 14.96 14.82
C ILE A 63 -1.14 13.93 14.59
N MET A 64 -0.21 13.80 15.53
CA MET A 64 0.85 12.79 15.45
C MET A 64 0.29 11.37 15.45
N ALA A 65 -0.69 11.07 16.31
CA ALA A 65 -1.34 9.76 16.34
C ALA A 65 -2.06 9.45 15.03
N TYR A 66 -2.70 10.45 14.42
CA TYR A 66 -3.30 10.31 13.10
C TYR A 66 -2.26 10.05 12.01
N GLY A 67 -1.17 10.82 11.98
CA GLY A 67 -0.04 10.60 11.07
C GLY A 67 0.58 9.20 11.21
N TRP A 68 0.74 8.72 12.44
CA TRP A 68 1.22 7.36 12.73
C TRP A 68 0.27 6.28 12.24
N SER A 69 -1.04 6.47 12.43
CA SER A 69 -2.07 5.56 11.91
C SER A 69 -2.01 5.46 10.39
N GLN A 70 -1.93 6.60 9.70
CA GLN A 70 -1.79 6.65 8.24
C GLN A 70 -0.48 6.00 7.77
N TRP A 71 0.62 6.23 8.49
CA TRP A 71 1.89 5.56 8.18
C TRP A 71 1.79 4.03 8.31
N ARG A 72 1.11 3.50 9.34
CA ARG A 72 0.85 2.07 9.44
C ARG A 72 0.01 1.52 8.28
N SER A 73 -1.02 2.24 7.85
CA SER A 73 -1.83 1.84 6.69
C SER A 73 -1.00 1.81 5.40
N TYR A 74 -0.13 2.81 5.20
CA TYR A 74 0.80 2.84 4.07
C TYR A 74 1.75 1.64 4.07
N GLN A 75 2.23 1.23 5.24
CA GLN A 75 3.16 0.10 5.40
C GLN A 75 2.53 -1.28 5.12
N ARG A 76 1.20 -1.41 5.16
CA ARG A 76 0.54 -2.70 4.90
C ARG A 76 0.82 -3.20 3.47
N LEU A 77 1.25 -4.46 3.37
CA LEU A 77 1.50 -5.14 2.11
C LEU A 77 0.17 -5.37 1.35
N PRO A 78 0.12 -5.03 0.05
CA PRO A 78 -1.09 -5.11 -0.77
C PRO A 78 -1.34 -6.55 -1.27
N LEU A 79 -1.75 -7.43 -0.35
CA LEU A 79 -1.97 -8.85 -0.65
C LEU A 79 -3.11 -9.10 -1.62
N HIS A 80 -4.20 -8.37 -1.45
CA HIS A 80 -5.41 -8.59 -2.24
C HIS A 80 -5.20 -8.14 -3.69
N GLU A 81 -4.55 -6.99 -3.85
CA GLU A 81 -4.19 -6.39 -5.13
C GLU A 81 -3.20 -7.27 -5.89
N ALA A 82 -2.25 -7.90 -5.21
CA ALA A 82 -1.32 -8.85 -5.82
C ALA A 82 -2.04 -10.08 -6.40
N ILE A 83 -3.02 -10.62 -5.67
CA ILE A 83 -3.84 -11.75 -6.15
C ILE A 83 -4.70 -11.33 -7.35
N GLN A 84 -5.34 -10.15 -7.28
CA GLN A 84 -6.11 -9.62 -8.40
C GLN A 84 -5.23 -9.40 -9.65
N LEU A 85 -4.03 -8.84 -9.47
CA LEU A 85 -3.05 -8.67 -10.54
C LEU A 85 -2.74 -10.01 -11.21
N GLY A 86 -2.51 -11.06 -10.42
CA GLY A 86 -2.26 -12.40 -10.93
C GLY A 86 -3.44 -12.97 -11.72
N ARG A 87 -4.68 -12.73 -11.31
CA ARG A 87 -5.87 -13.15 -12.07
C ARG A 87 -5.96 -12.45 -13.41
N VAL A 88 -5.74 -11.12 -13.44
CA VAL A 88 -5.73 -10.33 -14.69
C VAL A 88 -4.62 -10.79 -15.64
N GLN A 89 -3.48 -11.21 -15.10
CA GLN A 89 -2.33 -11.73 -15.88
C GLN A 89 -2.44 -13.23 -16.23
N GLY A 90 -3.64 -13.82 -16.13
CA GLY A 90 -3.88 -15.21 -16.53
C GLY A 90 -3.38 -16.25 -15.52
N GLY A 91 -3.40 -15.91 -14.24
CA GLY A 91 -2.97 -16.79 -13.14
C GLY A 91 -1.46 -16.87 -12.97
N ARG A 92 -0.71 -15.91 -13.53
CA ARG A 92 0.76 -15.83 -13.42
C ARG A 92 1.16 -14.52 -12.79
N LEU A 93 2.25 -14.54 -12.05
CA LEU A 93 2.77 -13.39 -11.33
C LEU A 93 4.30 -13.44 -11.37
N SER A 94 4.94 -12.30 -11.66
CA SER A 94 6.39 -12.14 -11.53
C SER A 94 6.72 -11.11 -10.46
N ARG A 95 7.95 -11.14 -9.95
CA ARG A 95 8.46 -10.14 -9.00
C ARG A 95 8.50 -8.76 -9.66
N THR A 96 8.89 -8.67 -10.92
CA THR A 96 8.94 -7.43 -11.70
C THR A 96 7.55 -6.85 -11.90
N ASP A 97 6.54 -7.69 -12.19
CA ASP A 97 5.16 -7.24 -12.29
C ASP A 97 4.68 -6.63 -10.97
N LEU A 98 4.91 -7.32 -9.85
CA LEU A 98 4.55 -6.79 -8.53
C LEU A 98 5.31 -5.50 -8.20
N PHE A 99 6.61 -5.46 -8.47
CA PHE A 99 7.45 -4.30 -8.22
C PHE A 99 6.97 -3.07 -9.00
N LEU A 100 6.72 -3.23 -10.30
CA LEU A 100 6.32 -2.15 -11.19
C LEU A 100 4.87 -1.72 -10.96
N LYS A 101 3.93 -2.68 -10.89
CA LYS A 101 2.49 -2.41 -10.81
C LYS A 101 2.06 -1.93 -9.44
N LEU A 102 2.61 -2.52 -8.38
CA LEU A 102 2.29 -2.14 -7.00
C LEU A 102 3.24 -1.06 -6.46
N ARG A 103 4.25 -0.64 -7.24
CA ARG A 103 5.27 0.37 -6.88
C ARG A 103 5.89 0.13 -5.51
N LEU A 104 6.14 -1.14 -5.20
CA LEU A 104 6.76 -1.56 -3.96
C LEU A 104 8.28 -1.40 -4.05
N SER A 105 8.96 -1.31 -2.91
CA SER A 105 10.42 -1.50 -2.91
C SER A 105 10.75 -2.97 -3.21
N ALA A 106 11.97 -3.24 -3.64
CA ALA A 106 12.42 -4.62 -3.88
C ALA A 106 12.20 -5.50 -2.64
N GLU A 107 12.62 -5.02 -1.46
CA GLU A 107 12.43 -5.69 -0.17
C GLU A 107 10.96 -6.02 0.13
N LYS A 108 10.05 -5.07 -0.08
CA LYS A 108 8.61 -5.28 0.17
C LYS A 108 7.97 -6.21 -0.86
N THR A 109 8.51 -6.23 -2.07
CA THR A 109 8.05 -7.12 -3.13
C THR A 109 8.41 -8.56 -2.78
N ASP A 110 9.63 -8.77 -2.28
CA ASP A 110 10.09 -10.07 -1.80
C ASP A 110 9.29 -10.54 -0.59
N GLU A 111 9.07 -9.65 0.39
CA GLU A 111 8.25 -9.94 1.56
C GLU A 111 6.80 -10.29 1.18
N LEU A 112 6.22 -9.59 0.20
CA LEU A 112 4.89 -9.86 -0.32
C LEU A 112 4.81 -11.23 -1.01
N LEU A 113 5.79 -11.56 -1.85
CA LEU A 113 5.88 -12.85 -2.54
C LEU A 113 5.99 -14.01 -1.55
N ASP A 114 6.93 -13.91 -0.61
CA ASP A 114 7.12 -14.92 0.44
C ASP A 114 5.84 -15.13 1.24
N LEU A 115 5.14 -14.04 1.58
CA LEU A 115 3.90 -14.12 2.34
C LEU A 115 2.75 -14.73 1.53
N LEU A 116 2.68 -14.50 0.22
CA LEU A 116 1.71 -15.14 -0.67
C LEU A 116 1.98 -16.64 -0.83
N ILE A 117 3.26 -17.04 -0.91
CA ILE A 117 3.67 -18.45 -0.96
C ILE A 117 3.36 -19.15 0.36
N GLN A 118 3.74 -18.55 1.50
CA GLN A 118 3.48 -19.09 2.84
C GLN A 118 1.98 -19.28 3.11
N LYS A 119 1.14 -18.40 2.56
CA LYS A 119 -0.32 -18.50 2.67
C LYS A 119 -0.95 -19.47 1.65
N GLY A 120 -0.15 -20.06 0.77
CA GLY A 120 -0.63 -21.01 -0.24
C GLY A 120 -1.39 -20.37 -1.40
N PHE A 121 -1.22 -19.08 -1.65
CA PHE A 121 -1.82 -18.41 -2.81
C PHE A 121 -0.97 -18.53 -4.08
N LEU A 122 0.34 -18.73 -3.93
CA LEU A 122 1.29 -18.84 -5.03
C LEU A 122 2.10 -20.13 -4.94
N GLU A 123 2.38 -20.71 -6.10
CA GLU A 123 3.33 -21.79 -6.29
C GLU A 123 4.39 -21.37 -7.30
N ARG A 124 5.66 -21.68 -7.04
CA ARG A 124 6.73 -21.40 -8.00
C ARG A 124 6.68 -22.46 -9.10
N ILE A 125 6.50 -22.04 -10.35
CA ILE A 125 6.40 -22.97 -11.50
C ILE A 125 7.78 -23.48 -11.88
N ASP A 126 8.78 -22.62 -11.77
CA ASP A 126 10.09 -22.84 -12.35
C ASP A 126 11.16 -22.93 -11.26
N GLU A 127 11.52 -24.18 -10.91
CA GLU A 127 12.60 -24.48 -9.95
C GLU A 127 14.00 -24.46 -10.61
N ASP A 128 14.09 -24.71 -11.93
CA ASP A 128 15.35 -24.83 -12.70
C ASP A 128 15.51 -23.74 -13.79
N LEU A 129 15.40 -22.46 -13.40
CA LEU A 129 15.66 -21.34 -14.33
C LEU A 129 17.15 -20.99 -14.40
N PRO A 130 17.68 -20.67 -15.60
CA PRO A 130 18.95 -19.98 -15.74
C PRO A 130 18.96 -18.68 -14.91
N PRO A 131 20.10 -18.25 -14.37
CA PRO A 131 20.19 -17.10 -13.45
C PRO A 131 19.78 -15.76 -14.09
N GLU A 132 19.71 -15.71 -15.41
CA GLU A 132 19.27 -14.54 -16.19
C GLU A 132 17.74 -14.41 -16.34
N ASN A 133 17.00 -15.47 -16.01
CA ASN A 133 15.54 -15.47 -16.10
C ASN A 133 14.90 -15.29 -14.72
N GLU A 134 13.80 -14.56 -14.72
CA GLU A 134 13.04 -14.29 -13.51
C GLU A 134 12.09 -15.45 -13.18
N PRO A 135 11.98 -15.87 -11.91
CA PRO A 135 11.01 -16.88 -11.49
C PRO A 135 9.56 -16.40 -11.72
N VAL A 136 8.76 -17.26 -12.34
CA VAL A 136 7.33 -17.05 -12.51
C VAL A 136 6.55 -17.87 -11.50
N TYR A 137 5.58 -17.23 -10.85
CA TYR A 137 4.71 -17.83 -9.87
C TYR A 137 3.32 -18.07 -10.46
N ARG A 138 2.73 -19.23 -10.17
CA ARG A 138 1.34 -19.57 -10.49
C ARG A 138 0.45 -19.21 -9.33
N LEU A 139 -0.68 -18.59 -9.62
CA LEU A 139 -1.77 -18.41 -8.67
C LEU A 139 -2.52 -19.73 -8.47
N LEU A 140 -2.72 -20.13 -7.22
CA LEU A 140 -3.40 -21.38 -6.84
C LEU A 140 -4.92 -21.22 -6.63
N SER A 141 -5.50 -20.06 -6.98
CA SER A 141 -6.94 -19.75 -6.79
C SER A 141 -7.76 -19.84 -8.06
#